data_AF-A0AA39WFH2-F1
#
_entry.id   AF-A0AA39WFH2-F1
#
_cell.length_a   1.000
_cell.length_b   1.000
_cell.length_c   1.000
_cell.angle_alpha   90.00
_cell.angle_beta   90.00
_cell.angle_gamma   90.00
#
_symmetry.space_group_name_H-M   'P 1'
#
loop_
_entity.id
_entity.type
_entity.pdbx_description
1 polymer ?
#
loop_
_entity_poly.entity_id
_entity_poly.type
_entity_poly.pdbx_seq_one_letter_code
_entity_poly.pdbx_strand_id
1 'polypeptide(L)'
;MSIKTTRETYAADLGGGIAVAFLPATFRGAVSITRSLRIRYLWIGSLCIIQFDEADWAEKVGQMSMIYSSVYLKVAATAASDSLRGIFSVRDAWGSDWKAPVYRTPWNRA
;
A
#
# COMPACT_ATOMS: atom_id res chain seq x y z
N MET A 1 3.84 1.76 -16.25
CA MET A 1 2.65 2.55 -15.86
C MET A 1 2.00 1.89 -14.66
N SER A 2 1.48 2.67 -13.71
CA SER A 2 0.83 2.16 -12.49
C SER A 2 -0.66 1.91 -12.75
N ILE A 3 -1.17 0.74 -12.34
CA ILE A 3 -2.59 0.38 -12.49
C ILE A 3 -3.49 1.29 -11.64
N LYS A 4 -4.66 1.63 -12.20
CA LYS A 4 -5.64 2.55 -11.65
C LYS A 4 -7.05 2.05 -11.99
N THR A 5 -7.99 2.23 -11.07
CA THR A 5 -9.40 1.95 -11.33
C THR A 5 -10.07 3.19 -11.92
N THR A 6 -10.75 3.04 -13.05
CA THR A 6 -11.55 4.10 -13.68
C THR A 6 -13.01 3.65 -13.81
N ARG A 7 -13.91 4.54 -14.24
CA ARG A 7 -15.33 4.20 -14.45
C ARG A 7 -15.50 3.00 -15.40
N GLU A 8 -14.62 2.90 -16.40
CA GLU A 8 -14.64 1.85 -17.42
C GLU A 8 -14.16 0.50 -16.87
N THR A 9 -13.17 0.50 -15.98
CA THR A 9 -12.59 -0.75 -15.44
C THR A 9 -13.32 -1.24 -14.19
N TYR A 10 -13.98 -0.35 -13.45
CA TYR A 10 -14.59 -0.64 -12.14
C TYR A 10 -15.50 -1.87 -12.13
N ALA A 11 -16.40 -1.99 -13.12
CA ALA A 11 -17.34 -3.12 -13.19
C ALA A 11 -16.61 -4.45 -13.43
N ALA A 12 -15.59 -4.45 -14.29
CA ALA A 12 -14.78 -5.64 -14.56
C ALA A 12 -13.93 -6.03 -13.33
N ASP A 13 -13.31 -5.05 -12.69
CA ASP A 13 -12.48 -5.24 -11.49
C ASP A 13 -13.31 -5.83 -10.33
N LEU A 14 -14.59 -5.41 -10.17
CA LEU A 14 -15.49 -5.98 -9.16
C LEU A 14 -15.98 -7.39 -9.49
N GLY A 15 -16.27 -7.67 -10.77
CA GLY A 15 -16.86 -8.95 -11.19
C GLY A 15 -15.86 -10.10 -11.22
N GLY A 16 -14.59 -9.82 -11.53
CA GLY A 16 -13.54 -10.84 -11.71
C GLY A 16 -12.31 -10.67 -10.82
N GLY A 17 -12.18 -9.54 -10.13
CA GLY A 17 -10.95 -9.17 -9.42
C GLY A 17 -9.80 -8.82 -10.37
N ILE A 18 -8.71 -8.36 -9.78
CA ILE A 18 -7.47 -8.05 -10.51
C ILE A 18 -6.46 -9.16 -10.22
N ALA A 19 -5.98 -9.83 -11.27
CA ALA A 19 -4.94 -10.84 -11.10
C ALA A 19 -3.64 -10.20 -10.57
N VAL A 20 -3.11 -10.78 -9.48
CA VAL A 20 -1.94 -10.24 -8.75
C VAL A 20 -0.72 -10.04 -9.65
N ALA A 21 -0.57 -10.86 -10.70
CA ALA A 21 0.53 -10.75 -11.66
C ALA A 21 0.55 -9.39 -12.41
N PHE A 22 -0.60 -8.75 -12.60
CA PHE A 22 -0.70 -7.44 -13.25
C PHE A 22 -0.46 -6.26 -12.30
N LEU A 23 -0.35 -6.52 -11.00
CA LEU A 23 -0.10 -5.47 -10.03
C LEU A 23 1.37 -5.01 -10.07
N PRO A 24 1.64 -3.70 -9.92
CA PRO A 24 2.98 -3.17 -9.65
C PRO A 24 3.70 -3.93 -8.53
N ALA A 25 5.03 -3.99 -8.58
CA ALA A 25 5.81 -4.77 -7.61
C ALA A 25 5.53 -4.38 -6.16
N THR A 26 5.31 -3.09 -5.88
CA THR A 26 4.98 -2.61 -4.53
C THR A 26 3.62 -3.12 -4.06
N PHE A 27 2.63 -3.18 -4.96
CA PHE A 27 1.29 -3.67 -4.65
C PHE A 27 1.30 -5.19 -4.46
N ARG A 28 2.07 -5.93 -5.28
CA ARG A 28 2.32 -7.37 -5.06
C ARG A 28 2.95 -7.63 -3.71
N GLY A 29 3.92 -6.80 -3.32
CA GLY A 29 4.53 -6.84 -1.99
C GLY A 29 3.51 -6.61 -0.87
N ALA A 30 2.66 -5.59 -1.01
CA ALA A 30 1.59 -5.32 -0.05
C ALA A 30 0.59 -6.48 0.08
N VAL A 31 0.18 -7.09 -1.04
CA VAL A 31 -0.66 -8.31 -1.06
C VAL A 31 0.02 -9.48 -0.35
N SER A 32 1.33 -9.67 -0.56
CA SER A 32 2.09 -10.71 0.13
C SER A 32 2.12 -10.48 1.64
N ILE A 33 2.34 -9.23 2.08
CA ILE A 33 2.36 -8.87 3.50
C ILE A 33 1.00 -9.15 4.14
N THR A 34 -0.09 -8.66 3.55
CA THR A 34 -1.43 -8.84 4.13
C THR A 34 -1.85 -10.30 4.19
N ARG A 35 -1.58 -11.10 3.14
CA ARG A 35 -1.87 -12.53 3.13
C ARG A 35 -1.08 -13.30 4.18
N SER A 36 0.22 -13.01 4.35
CA SER A 36 1.05 -13.62 5.39
C SER A 36 0.55 -13.31 6.80
N LEU A 37 0.00 -12.11 7.01
CA LEU A 37 -0.59 -11.69 8.28
C LEU A 37 -2.06 -12.09 8.43
N ARG A 38 -2.62 -12.84 7.49
CA ARG A 38 -4.04 -13.24 7.45
C ARG A 38 -5.03 -12.06 7.48
N ILE A 39 -4.60 -10.90 6.96
CA ILE A 39 -5.44 -9.72 6.78
C ILE A 39 -6.14 -9.84 5.42
N ARG A 40 -7.48 -9.86 5.44
CA ARG A 40 -8.30 -10.08 4.24
C ARG A 40 -8.38 -8.87 3.31
N TYR A 41 -8.40 -7.66 3.87
CA TYR A 41 -8.68 -6.43 3.14
C TYR A 41 -7.42 -5.58 3.03
N LEU A 42 -7.18 -5.05 1.82
CA LEU A 42 -6.08 -4.15 1.52
C LEU A 42 -6.64 -2.95 0.77
N TRP A 43 -6.41 -1.76 1.29
CA TRP A 43 -6.81 -0.51 0.66
C TRP A 43 -5.60 0.12 -0.05
N ILE A 44 -5.73 0.36 -1.35
CA ILE A 44 -4.74 1.05 -2.18
C ILE A 44 -5.48 2.17 -2.91
N GLY A 45 -5.14 3.42 -2.65
CA GLY A 45 -5.91 4.57 -3.15
C GLY A 45 -6.12 4.60 -4.67
N SER A 46 -5.15 4.13 -5.47
CA SER A 46 -5.32 4.07 -6.92
C SER A 46 -6.27 2.97 -7.42
N LEU A 47 -6.61 1.99 -6.57
CA LEU A 47 -7.53 0.87 -6.87
C LEU A 47 -8.89 1.02 -6.17
N CYS A 48 -8.91 1.66 -5.01
CA CYS A 48 -10.12 1.79 -4.18
C CYS A 48 -10.87 3.11 -4.38
N ILE A 49 -10.34 4.01 -5.23
CA ILE A 49 -10.95 5.27 -5.63
C ILE A 49 -11.06 5.25 -7.14
N ILE A 50 -12.23 5.59 -7.68
CA ILE A 50 -12.45 5.74 -9.11
C ILE A 50 -11.69 6.98 -9.56
N GLN A 51 -10.64 6.78 -10.35
CA GLN A 51 -9.80 7.85 -10.85
C GLN A 51 -10.54 8.64 -11.94
N PHE A 52 -10.24 9.95 -12.01
CA PHE A 52 -10.88 10.90 -12.93
C PHE A 52 -12.38 11.11 -12.68
N ASP A 53 -12.87 10.70 -11.52
CA ASP A 53 -14.21 11.00 -11.02
C ASP A 53 -14.11 11.95 -9.83
N GLU A 54 -14.47 13.22 -10.03
CA GLU A 54 -14.36 14.23 -8.98
C GLU A 54 -15.29 13.96 -7.80
N ALA A 55 -16.46 13.37 -8.05
CA ALA A 55 -17.44 13.09 -7.01
C ALA A 55 -16.96 11.94 -6.11
N ASP A 56 -16.50 10.84 -6.71
CA ASP A 56 -15.94 9.71 -5.94
C ASP A 56 -14.66 10.14 -5.22
N TRP A 57 -13.78 10.89 -5.90
CA TRP A 57 -12.57 11.41 -5.29
C TRP A 57 -12.87 12.28 -4.06
N ALA A 58 -13.79 13.25 -4.17
CA ALA A 58 -14.14 14.15 -3.07
C ALA A 58 -14.70 13.38 -1.86
N GLU A 59 -15.54 12.38 -2.10
CA GLU A 59 -16.07 11.52 -1.04
C GLU A 59 -14.95 10.74 -0.33
N LYS A 60 -14.10 10.04 -1.10
CA LYS A 60 -13.04 9.19 -0.52
C LYS A 60 -11.96 10.01 0.16
N VAL A 61 -11.61 11.18 -0.37
CA VAL A 61 -10.66 12.10 0.26
C VAL A 61 -11.22 12.67 1.55
N GLY A 62 -12.52 13.00 1.62
CA GLY A 62 -13.18 13.38 2.87
C GLY A 62 -13.07 12.32 3.97
N GLN A 63 -13.06 11.04 3.57
CA GLN A 63 -12.92 9.90 4.49
C GLN A 63 -11.46 9.51 4.78
N MET A 64 -10.48 10.11 4.10
CA MET A 64 -9.07 9.70 4.14
C MET A 64 -8.50 9.70 5.57
N SER A 65 -8.86 10.70 6.38
CA SER A 65 -8.47 10.78 7.79
C SER A 65 -8.98 9.58 8.60
N MET A 66 -10.24 9.19 8.39
CA MET A 66 -10.85 8.03 9.03
C MET A 66 -10.20 6.73 8.54
N ILE A 67 -9.97 6.59 7.24
CA ILE A 67 -9.32 5.41 6.65
C ILE A 67 -7.94 5.21 7.28
N TYR A 68 -7.07 6.22 7.28
CA TYR A 68 -5.70 6.09 7.80
C TYR A 68 -5.61 5.99 9.33
N SER A 69 -6.63 6.42 10.07
CA SER A 69 -6.70 6.27 11.53
C SER A 69 -7.30 4.94 11.96
N SER A 70 -8.12 4.30 11.12
CA SER A 70 -8.88 3.09 11.46
C SER A 70 -8.33 1.81 10.82
N VAL A 71 -7.16 1.85 10.19
CA VAL A 71 -6.52 0.66 9.61
C VAL A 71 -5.79 -0.17 10.66
N TYR A 72 -5.85 -1.49 10.50
CA TYR A 72 -5.09 -2.45 11.34
C TYR A 72 -3.57 -2.33 11.12
N LEU A 73 -3.14 -2.10 9.88
CA LEU A 73 -1.74 -2.01 9.50
C LEU A 73 -1.55 -0.97 8.39
N LYS A 74 -0.56 -0.10 8.54
CA LYS A 74 -0.08 0.80 7.48
C LYS A 74 1.23 0.28 6.92
N VAL A 75 1.23 0.00 5.63
CA VAL A 75 2.41 -0.47 4.90
C VAL A 75 3.01 0.72 4.13
N ALA A 76 4.22 1.14 4.50
CA ALA A 76 4.92 2.26 3.86
C ALA A 76 6.19 1.77 3.15
N ALA A 77 6.21 1.86 1.82
CA ALA A 77 7.33 1.47 0.95
C ALA A 77 8.37 2.59 0.83
N THR A 78 8.94 3.07 1.94
CA THR A 78 9.76 4.30 1.96
C THR A 78 11.08 4.22 1.18
N ALA A 79 11.58 3.01 0.91
CA ALA A 79 12.79 2.80 0.11
C ALA A 79 12.53 2.78 -1.41
N ALA A 80 11.27 2.76 -1.83
CA ALA A 80 10.89 2.69 -3.24
C ALA A 80 10.60 4.09 -3.80
N SER A 81 11.18 4.43 -4.96
CA SER A 81 10.89 5.69 -5.65
C SER A 81 9.50 5.72 -6.28
N ASP A 82 8.92 4.55 -6.55
CA ASP A 82 7.65 4.38 -7.23
C ASP A 82 7.03 2.99 -6.94
N SER A 83 5.84 2.73 -7.48
CA SER A 83 5.12 1.46 -7.29
C SER A 83 5.72 0.27 -8.05
N LEU A 84 6.65 0.48 -8.99
CA LEU A 84 7.28 -0.56 -9.81
C LEU A 84 8.53 -1.15 -9.15
N ARG A 85 9.19 -0.41 -8.25
CA ARG A 85 10.43 -0.84 -7.57
C ARG A 85 10.25 -1.99 -6.58
N GLY A 86 9.06 -2.14 -5.98
CA GLY A 86 8.79 -3.17 -4.98
C GLY A 86 8.99 -2.72 -3.54
N ILE A 87 8.54 -3.53 -2.58
CA ILE A 87 8.58 -3.20 -1.15
C ILE A 87 9.67 -3.93 -0.36
N PHE A 88 10.22 -5.00 -0.95
CA PHE A 88 11.25 -5.81 -0.32
C PHE A 88 12.61 -5.42 -0.89
N SER A 89 13.56 -5.14 0.00
CA SER A 89 14.97 -5.01 -0.36
C SER A 89 15.73 -6.27 0.04
N VAL A 90 16.77 -6.59 -0.72
CA VAL A 90 17.76 -7.57 -0.28
C VAL A 90 18.43 -6.97 0.95
N ARG A 91 18.45 -7.74 2.02
CA ARG A 91 19.22 -7.39 3.21
C ARG A 91 20.65 -7.79 2.90
N ASP A 92 21.55 -6.82 2.71
CA ASP A 92 22.98 -7.12 2.57
C ASP A 92 23.39 -8.00 3.74
N ALA A 93 24.07 -9.11 3.46
CA ALA A 93 24.57 -10.01 4.50
C ALA A 93 25.38 -9.16 5.48
N TRP A 94 24.92 -9.15 6.73
CA TRP A 94 25.42 -8.31 7.81
C TRP A 94 26.96 -8.30 7.82
N GLY A 95 27.58 -7.25 7.28
CA GLY A 95 28.94 -6.91 7.63
C GLY A 95 28.97 -6.58 9.12
N SER A 96 30.03 -6.97 9.81
CA SER A 96 30.23 -6.90 11.27
C SER A 96 30.06 -5.52 11.93
N ASP A 97 29.75 -4.48 11.17
CA ASP A 97 29.69 -3.08 11.62
C ASP A 97 28.26 -2.51 11.75
N TRP A 98 27.21 -3.33 11.64
CA TRP A 98 25.84 -2.85 11.83
C TRP A 98 25.63 -2.32 13.26
N LYS A 99 25.36 -1.02 13.36
CA LYS A 99 24.72 -0.41 14.53
C LYS A 99 23.23 -0.29 14.27
N ALA A 100 22.43 -1.00 15.07
CA ALA A 100 20.98 -0.94 14.96
C ALA A 100 20.50 0.53 15.04
N PRO A 101 19.64 0.98 14.11
CA PRO A 101 19.03 2.29 14.22
C PRO A 101 18.19 2.31 15.49
N VAL A 102 18.63 3.12 16.45
CA VAL A 102 17.84 3.42 17.66
C VAL A 102 16.69 4.31 17.21
N TYR A 103 15.54 3.71 16.90
CA TYR A 103 14.31 4.46 16.71
C TYR A 103 13.89 5.02 18.06
N ARG A 104 14.20 6.30 18.32
CA ARG A 104 13.60 7.04 19.42
C ARG A 104 12.13 7.28 19.09
N THR A 105 11.24 6.51 19.71
CA THR A 105 9.81 6.78 19.67
C THR A 105 9.50 8.08 20.44
N PRO A 106 8.66 9.00 19.92
CA PRO A 106 8.31 10.25 20.60
C PRO A 106 7.58 10.06 21.94
N TRP A 107 7.10 8.85 22.22
CA TRP A 107 6.22 8.54 23.36
C TRP A 107 6.95 8.28 24.68
N ASN A 108 8.29 8.26 24.69
CA ASN A 108 9.09 8.07 25.91
C ASN A 108 9.68 9.40 26.40
N ARG A 109 8.82 10.40 26.65
CA ARG A 109 9.10 11.49 27.58
C ARG A 109 8.04 11.44 28.68
N ALA A 110 8.33 10.63 29.69
CA ALA A 110 7.82 10.79 31.05
C ALA A 110 8.97 11.35 31.90
#